data_AF-A0A526YFW8-F1
#
_entry.id   AF-A0A526YFW8-F1
#
_cell.length_a   1.000
_cell.length_b   1.000
_cell.length_c   1.000
_cell.angle_alpha   90.00
_cell.angle_beta   90.00
_cell.angle_gamma   90.00
#
_symmetry.space_group_name_H-M   'P 1'
#
loop_
_entity.id
_entity.type
_entity.pdbx_description
1 polymer ?
#
loop_
_entity_poly.entity_id
_entity_poly.type
_entity_poly.pdbx_seq_one_letter_code
_entity_poly.pdbx_strand_id
1 'polypeptide(L)'
;FWMGGPALSENQTPGADLDRPVFEVLKEFVTGGVNFPWTLAASTLLGALLMTTPLLFGTQPPLYFSDHVVGCLIIMVAVTAMAEVVRPVRFLNVVLGAWIAVSPFVLAGGETLAMVADVVIGLALIVLSLPRGTRSDQHYGGWDRAIV
;
A
#
# COMPACT_ATOMS: atom_id res chain seq x y z
N PHE A 1 7.88 -28.92 15.86
CA PHE A 1 6.76 -29.05 16.80
C PHE A 1 6.84 -27.85 17.74
N TRP A 2 5.80 -27.01 17.74
CA TRP A 2 5.79 -25.66 18.32
C TRP A 2 5.87 -25.71 19.86
N MET A 3 6.81 -24.98 20.46
CA MET A 3 6.86 -24.74 21.92
C MET A 3 6.27 -23.36 22.18
N GLY A 4 5.12 -23.32 22.86
CA GLY A 4 4.37 -22.11 23.14
C GLY A 4 5.18 -21.08 23.92
N GLY A 5 4.96 -19.81 23.59
CA GLY A 5 5.48 -18.67 24.34
C GLY A 5 4.87 -18.55 25.74
N PRO A 6 5.32 -17.56 26.54
CA PRO A 6 4.88 -17.40 27.91
C PRO A 6 3.35 -17.32 28.02
N ALA A 7 2.82 -17.97 29.05
CA ALA A 7 1.38 -18.02 29.32
C ALA A 7 0.83 -16.59 29.44
N LEU A 8 -0.23 -16.30 28.69
CA LEU A 8 -1.05 -15.11 28.91
C LEU A 8 -1.46 -15.12 30.39
N SER A 9 -1.21 -14.01 31.10
CA SER A 9 -1.58 -13.86 32.50
C SER A 9 -3.08 -14.17 32.68
N GLU A 10 -3.40 -14.92 33.73
CA GLU A 10 -4.66 -15.65 33.99
C GLU A 10 -5.93 -14.78 34.17
N ASN A 11 -5.89 -13.50 33.80
CA ASN A 11 -6.99 -12.55 34.00
C ASN A 11 -7.25 -11.62 32.79
N GLN A 12 -6.87 -12.05 31.59
CA GLN A 12 -7.44 -11.53 30.35
C GLN A 12 -8.28 -12.62 29.71
N THR A 13 -9.45 -12.91 30.27
CA THR A 13 -10.57 -13.35 29.44
C THR A 13 -11.11 -12.08 28.78
N PRO A 14 -10.86 -11.82 27.49
CA PRO A 14 -11.64 -10.82 26.79
C PRO A 14 -13.07 -11.34 26.85
N GLY A 15 -13.90 -10.75 27.71
CA GLY A 15 -15.35 -10.97 27.62
C GLY A 15 -15.76 -10.66 26.18
N ALA A 16 -16.68 -11.43 25.62
CA ALA A 16 -17.23 -11.09 24.32
C ALA A 16 -17.91 -9.72 24.44
N ASP A 17 -17.22 -8.66 24.03
CA ASP A 17 -17.58 -7.26 24.20
C ASP A 17 -18.61 -6.86 23.12
N LEU A 18 -19.70 -7.64 23.07
CA LEU A 18 -20.74 -7.58 22.03
C LEU A 18 -21.67 -6.38 22.19
N ASP A 19 -21.69 -5.76 23.38
CA ASP A 19 -22.51 -4.58 23.70
C ASP A 19 -21.82 -3.26 23.33
N ARG A 20 -20.56 -3.29 22.87
CA ARG A 20 -19.86 -2.09 22.46
C ARG A 20 -20.42 -1.52 21.16
N PRO A 21 -20.47 -0.18 21.04
CA PRO A 21 -20.95 0.46 19.83
C PRO A 21 -20.04 0.09 18.64
N VAL A 22 -20.66 -0.31 17.53
CA VAL A 22 -19.96 -0.73 16.28
C VAL A 22 -18.89 0.28 15.86
N PHE A 23 -19.11 1.58 16.11
CA PHE A 23 -18.15 2.63 15.80
C PHE A 23 -16.85 2.53 16.60
N GLU A 24 -16.89 2.16 17.88
CA GLU A 24 -15.68 2.00 18.68
C GLU A 24 -14.87 0.79 18.22
N VAL A 25 -15.55 -0.31 17.89
CA VAL A 25 -14.94 -1.51 17.33
C VAL A 25 -14.26 -1.18 16.00
N LEU A 26 -14.96 -0.49 15.08
CA LEU A 26 -14.39 -0.06 13.79
C LEU A 26 -13.20 0.89 13.97
N LYS A 27 -13.29 1.85 14.90
CA LYS A 27 -12.19 2.77 15.19
C LYS A 27 -10.96 2.02 15.69
N GLU A 28 -11.16 1.07 16.61
CA GLU A 28 -10.10 0.24 17.17
C GLU A 28 -9.46 -0.67 16.11
N PHE A 29 -10.24 -1.23 15.17
CA PHE A 29 -9.70 -1.94 14.00
C PHE A 29 -8.86 -1.05 13.09
N VAL A 30 -9.30 0.19 12.86
CA VAL A 30 -8.61 1.15 11.98
C VAL A 30 -7.36 1.75 12.63
N THR A 31 -7.30 1.86 13.96
CA THR A 31 -6.14 2.46 14.65
C THR A 31 -5.24 1.45 15.35
N GLY A 32 -5.74 0.26 15.68
CA GLY A 32 -5.08 -0.76 16.52
C GLY A 32 -4.12 -1.69 15.77
N GLY A 33 -3.43 -1.20 14.75
CA GLY A 33 -2.50 -2.00 13.93
C GLY A 33 -2.26 -1.48 12.52
N VAL A 34 -2.94 -0.40 12.15
CA VAL A 34 -2.75 0.31 10.88
C VAL A 34 -2.05 1.63 11.16
N ASN A 35 -0.93 1.86 10.49
CA ASN A 35 -0.27 3.16 10.44
C ASN A 35 -0.60 3.82 9.13
N PHE A 36 -0.79 5.14 9.15
CA PHE A 36 -1.02 5.96 7.96
C PHE A 36 0.23 6.78 7.61
N PRO A 37 1.33 6.16 7.14
CA PRO A 37 2.48 6.93 6.68
C PRO A 37 2.08 7.74 5.45
N TRP A 38 2.48 9.01 5.42
CA TRP A 38 2.15 9.92 4.32
C TRP A 38 2.61 9.37 2.96
N THR A 39 3.68 8.57 2.93
CA THR A 39 4.18 7.96 1.70
C THR A 39 3.19 6.97 1.08
N LEU A 40 2.52 6.15 1.89
CA LEU A 40 1.50 5.22 1.40
C LEU A 40 0.22 5.96 1.00
N ALA A 41 -0.17 7.00 1.75
CA ALA A 41 -1.28 7.86 1.34
C ALA A 41 -0.99 8.53 -0.01
N ALA A 42 0.23 9.03 -0.22
CA ALA A 42 0.66 9.58 -1.51
C ALA A 42 0.68 8.50 -2.61
N SER A 43 1.15 7.28 -2.34
CA SER A 43 1.08 6.18 -3.30
C SER A 43 -0.36 5.83 -3.70
N THR A 44 -1.29 5.82 -2.74
CA THR A 44 -2.73 5.62 -3.02
C THR A 44 -3.28 6.71 -3.93
N LEU A 45 -2.94 7.98 -3.66
CA LEU A 45 -3.35 9.10 -4.51
C LEU A 45 -2.76 9.01 -5.93
N LEU A 46 -1.49 8.60 -6.06
CA LEU A 46 -0.87 8.38 -7.37
C LEU A 46 -1.52 7.21 -8.13
N GLY A 47 -1.88 6.13 -7.43
CA GLY A 47 -2.64 5.04 -8.04
C GLY A 47 -4.03 5.50 -8.54
N ALA A 48 -4.72 6.36 -7.78
CA ALA A 48 -5.98 6.96 -8.21
C ALA A 48 -5.79 7.92 -9.40
N LEU A 49 -4.69 8.68 -9.41
CA LEU A 49 -4.32 9.55 -10.51
C LEU A 49 -4.14 8.76 -11.82
N LEU A 50 -3.44 7.61 -11.76
CA LEU A 50 -3.26 6.71 -12.91
C LEU A 50 -4.60 6.23 -13.49
N MET A 51 -5.61 5.99 -12.65
CA MET A 51 -6.94 5.60 -13.12
C MET A 51 -7.66 6.72 -13.90
N THR A 52 -7.19 7.97 -13.77
CA THR A 52 -7.74 9.14 -14.45
C THR A 52 -6.88 9.63 -15.63
N THR A 53 -5.87 8.86 -16.06
CA THR A 53 -4.98 9.23 -17.17
C THR A 53 -5.71 9.52 -18.51
N PRO A 54 -6.82 8.86 -18.87
CA PRO A 54 -7.54 9.22 -20.09
C PRO A 54 -8.17 10.61 -20.03
N LEU A 55 -8.64 11.01 -18.85
CA LEU A 55 -9.29 12.30 -18.63
C LEU A 55 -8.27 13.44 -18.58
N LEU A 56 -7.10 13.18 -17.98
CA LEU A 56 -6.08 14.21 -17.75
C LEU A 56 -5.08 14.34 -18.91
N PHE A 57 -4.71 13.23 -19.54
CA PHE A 57 -3.64 13.17 -20.52
C PHE A 57 -4.07 12.57 -21.86
N GLY A 58 -5.35 12.23 -22.03
CA GLY A 58 -5.88 11.73 -23.30
C GLY A 58 -5.39 10.32 -23.68
N THR A 59 -4.87 9.53 -22.72
CA THR A 59 -4.36 8.17 -22.98
C THR A 59 -5.43 7.27 -23.59
N GLN A 60 -5.06 6.55 -24.65
CA GLN A 60 -5.88 5.59 -25.36
C GLN A 60 -5.43 4.15 -25.05
N PRO A 61 -6.29 3.14 -25.28
CA PRO A 61 -5.85 1.75 -25.28
C PRO A 61 -4.71 1.49 -26.28
N PRO A 62 -3.75 0.60 -25.97
CA PRO A 62 -3.68 -0.27 -24.79
C PRO A 62 -3.12 0.38 -23.50
N LEU A 63 -2.42 1.51 -23.58
CA LEU A 63 -1.75 2.14 -22.42
C LEU A 63 -2.73 2.43 -21.26
N TYR A 64 -3.90 3.00 -21.56
CA TYR A 64 -4.96 3.23 -20.58
C TYR A 64 -5.29 1.99 -19.73
N PHE A 65 -5.45 0.82 -20.36
CA PHE A 65 -5.81 -0.39 -19.61
C PHE A 65 -4.69 -0.81 -18.66
N SER A 66 -3.44 -0.64 -19.08
CA SER A 66 -2.28 -0.86 -18.21
C SER A 66 -2.30 0.08 -17.01
N ASP A 67 -2.42 1.39 -17.24
CA ASP A 67 -2.39 2.41 -16.18
C ASP A 67 -3.52 2.20 -15.17
N HIS A 68 -4.72 1.87 -15.66
CA HIS A 68 -5.87 1.64 -14.80
C HIS A 68 -5.71 0.39 -13.93
N VAL A 69 -5.29 -0.74 -14.51
CA VAL A 69 -5.07 -1.99 -13.76
C VAL A 69 -3.94 -1.82 -12.75
N VAL A 70 -2.83 -1.22 -13.17
CA VAL A 70 -1.66 -1.04 -12.30
C VAL A 70 -1.95 0.00 -11.21
N GLY A 71 -2.72 1.06 -11.51
CA GLY A 71 -3.24 2.01 -10.53
C GLY A 71 -4.04 1.34 -9.41
N CYS A 72 -4.97 0.43 -9.77
CA CYS A 72 -5.70 -0.38 -8.79
C CYS A 72 -4.79 -1.25 -7.92
N LEU A 73 -3.78 -1.89 -8.51
CA LEU A 73 -2.81 -2.71 -7.78
C LEU A 73 -1.98 -1.86 -6.81
N ILE A 74 -1.55 -0.67 -7.23
CA ILE A 74 -0.81 0.27 -6.38
C ILE A 74 -1.64 0.69 -5.16
N ILE A 75 -2.92 1.01 -5.37
CA ILE A 75 -3.85 1.34 -4.26
C ILE A 75 -3.97 0.15 -3.30
N MET A 76 -4.20 -1.05 -3.84
CA MET A 76 -4.34 -2.26 -3.03
C MET A 76 -3.08 -2.55 -2.20
N VAL A 77 -1.91 -2.47 -2.81
CA VAL A 77 -0.61 -2.65 -2.14
C VAL A 77 -0.38 -1.57 -1.09
N ALA A 78 -0.66 -0.31 -1.41
CA ALA A 78 -0.47 0.81 -0.50
C ALA A 78 -1.35 0.69 0.75
N VAL A 79 -2.65 0.39 0.58
CA VAL A 79 -3.60 0.18 1.68
C VAL A 79 -3.21 -1.05 2.50
N THR A 80 -2.82 -2.14 1.86
CA THR A 80 -2.36 -3.36 2.55
C THR A 80 -1.14 -3.07 3.41
N ALA A 81 -0.15 -2.34 2.87
CA ALA A 81 1.08 -1.99 3.58
C ALA A 81 0.89 -1.00 4.74
N MET A 82 -0.31 -0.44 4.93
CA MET A 82 -0.63 0.36 6.11
C MET A 82 -0.70 -0.51 7.37
N ALA A 83 -1.04 -1.80 7.25
CA ALA A 83 -0.97 -2.74 8.36
C ALA A 83 0.49 -3.06 8.71
N GLU A 84 0.85 -2.95 10.00
CA GLU A 84 2.24 -3.09 10.46
C GLU A 84 2.89 -4.42 10.05
N VAL A 85 2.15 -5.52 10.20
CA VAL A 85 2.65 -6.89 9.95
C VAL A 85 3.04 -7.12 8.49
N VAL A 86 2.38 -6.43 7.57
CA VAL A 86 2.57 -6.57 6.12
C VAL A 86 3.19 -5.32 5.48
N ARG A 87 3.74 -4.41 6.30
CA ARG A 87 4.43 -3.19 5.84
C ARG A 87 5.47 -3.43 4.73
N PRO A 88 6.22 -4.55 4.66
CA PRO A 88 7.13 -4.82 3.54
C PRO A 88 6.45 -4.94 2.17
N VAL A 89 5.14 -5.22 2.12
CA VAL A 89 4.38 -5.35 0.86
C VAL A 89 4.45 -4.09 0.01
N ARG A 90 4.70 -2.91 0.60
CA ARG A 90 4.92 -1.67 -0.15
C ARG A 90 6.05 -1.74 -1.18
N PHE A 91 7.03 -2.64 -1.03
CA PHE A 91 8.09 -2.79 -2.03
C PHE A 91 7.56 -3.32 -3.37
N LEU A 92 6.37 -3.91 -3.41
CA LEU A 92 5.69 -4.22 -4.68
C LEU A 92 5.41 -2.96 -5.49
N ASN A 93 5.16 -1.81 -4.86
CA ASN A 93 4.99 -0.54 -5.57
C ASN A 93 6.28 -0.07 -6.26
N VAL A 94 7.46 -0.57 -5.89
CA VAL A 94 8.70 -0.33 -6.66
C VAL A 94 8.63 -1.02 -8.01
N VAL A 95 8.20 -2.28 -8.05
CA VAL A 95 8.05 -3.05 -9.29
C VAL A 95 6.94 -2.47 -10.15
N LEU A 96 5.79 -2.15 -9.55
CA LEU A 96 4.66 -1.53 -10.25
C LEU A 96 5.02 -0.13 -10.77
N GLY A 97 5.72 0.69 -9.97
CA GLY A 97 6.21 2.00 -10.38
C GLY A 97 7.25 1.92 -11.52
N ALA A 98 8.14 0.92 -11.49
CA ALA A 98 9.06 0.66 -12.58
C ALA A 98 8.34 0.27 -13.86
N TRP A 99 7.28 -0.55 -13.77
CA TRP A 99 6.43 -0.86 -14.91
C TRP A 99 5.76 0.39 -15.48
N ILE A 100 5.15 1.24 -14.64
CA ILE A 100 4.54 2.50 -15.08
C ILE A 100 5.55 3.42 -15.79
N ALA A 101 6.79 3.49 -15.31
CA ALA A 101 7.81 4.29 -15.99
C ALA A 101 8.23 3.73 -17.37
N VAL A 102 8.03 2.43 -17.61
CA VAL A 102 8.44 1.75 -18.84
C VAL A 102 7.26 1.54 -19.81
N SER A 103 6.03 1.41 -19.31
CA SER A 103 4.83 1.14 -20.10
C SER A 103 4.62 2.09 -21.30
N PRO A 104 4.82 3.42 -21.24
CA PRO A 104 4.64 4.29 -22.40
C PRO A 104 5.60 4.00 -23.58
N PHE A 105 6.73 3.32 -23.33
CA PHE A 105 7.68 2.93 -24.37
C PHE A 105 7.37 1.55 -24.97
N VAL A 106 6.58 0.74 -24.26
CA VAL A 106 6.22 -0.63 -24.67
C VAL A 106 4.81 -0.65 -25.28
N LEU A 107 3.91 0.20 -24.79
CA LEU A 107 2.50 0.26 -25.17
C LEU A 107 2.21 1.56 -25.93
N ALA A 108 1.48 1.43 -27.03
CA ALA A 108 0.94 2.58 -27.75
C ALA A 108 -0.24 3.21 -26.99
N GLY A 109 -0.58 4.45 -27.35
CA GLY A 109 -1.77 5.14 -26.83
C GLY A 109 -1.47 6.31 -25.89
N GLY A 110 -0.21 6.67 -25.66
CA GLY A 110 0.18 7.90 -24.96
C GLY A 110 0.77 8.94 -25.90
N GLU A 111 0.37 10.20 -25.75
CA GLU A 111 1.11 11.33 -26.32
C GLU A 111 2.31 11.68 -25.45
N THR A 112 3.22 12.55 -25.92
CA THR A 112 4.46 12.91 -25.21
C THR A 112 4.20 13.37 -23.77
N LEU A 113 3.12 14.12 -23.53
CA LEU A 113 2.76 14.57 -22.18
C LEU A 113 2.38 13.40 -21.26
N ALA A 114 1.60 12.44 -21.76
CA ALA A 114 1.23 11.23 -21.02
C ALA A 114 2.46 10.38 -20.69
N MET A 115 3.37 10.21 -21.65
CA MET A 115 4.62 9.47 -21.43
C MET A 115 5.47 10.08 -20.32
N VAL A 116 5.61 11.41 -20.31
CA VAL A 116 6.35 12.12 -19.25
C VAL A 116 5.64 11.99 -17.91
N ALA A 117 4.31 12.09 -17.88
CA ALA A 117 3.52 11.92 -16.67
C ALA A 117 3.71 10.51 -16.08
N ASP A 118 3.62 9.46 -16.89
CA ASP A 118 3.83 8.07 -16.46
C ASP A 118 5.24 7.88 -15.89
N VAL A 119 6.28 8.36 -16.58
CA VAL A 119 7.66 8.29 -16.07
C VAL A 119 7.78 8.99 -14.71
N VAL A 120 7.23 10.19 -14.56
CA VAL A 120 7.29 10.94 -13.30
C VAL A 120 6.51 10.22 -12.19
N ILE A 121 5.31 9.73 -12.47
CA ILE A 121 4.48 9.00 -11.50
C ILE A 121 5.15 7.69 -11.10
N GLY A 122 5.69 6.93 -12.05
CA GLY A 122 6.40 5.68 -11.81
C GLY A 122 7.64 5.88 -10.93
N LEU A 123 8.45 6.90 -11.21
CA LEU A 123 9.60 7.26 -10.37
C LEU A 123 9.17 7.73 -8.98
N ALA A 124 8.11 8.54 -8.88
CA ALA A 124 7.57 8.97 -7.59
C ALA A 124 7.12 7.77 -6.74
N LEU A 125 6.44 6.79 -7.33
CA LEU A 125 6.03 5.56 -6.64
C LEU A 125 7.22 4.75 -6.12
N ILE A 126 8.28 4.62 -6.92
CA ILE A 126 9.52 3.99 -6.48
C ILE A 126 10.08 4.73 -5.27
N VAL A 127 10.27 6.06 -5.38
CA VAL A 127 10.84 6.88 -4.32
C VAL A 127 9.99 6.83 -3.05
N LEU A 128 8.67 6.90 -3.15
CA LEU A 128 7.77 6.83 -1.98
C LEU A 128 7.77 5.46 -1.30
N SER A 129 8.13 4.40 -2.02
CA SER A 129 8.14 3.02 -1.51
C SER A 129 9.46 2.66 -0.80
N LEU A 130 10.53 3.45 -0.99
CA LEU A 130 11.85 3.19 -0.42
C LEU A 130 12.01 3.59 1.07
N PRO A 131 11.55 4.76 1.56
CA PRO A 131 11.80 5.23 2.91
C PRO A 131 11.35 4.23 3.96
N ARG A 132 12.26 3.58 4.69
CA ARG A 132 11.91 2.67 5.79
C ARG A 132 11.28 3.47 6.91
N GLY A 133 10.01 3.19 7.20
CA GLY A 133 9.30 3.86 8.28
C GLY A 133 9.96 3.55 9.62
N THR A 134 9.83 4.46 10.60
CA THR A 134 10.28 4.19 11.97
C THR A 134 9.55 2.96 12.52
N ARG A 135 10.30 2.01 13.06
CA ARG A 135 9.79 0.77 13.67
C ARG A 135 9.07 1.14 14.98
N SER A 136 7.86 0.62 15.17
CA SER A 136 7.18 0.67 16.47
C SER A 136 7.92 -0.24 17.45
N ASP A 137 8.08 0.18 18.71
CA ASP A 137 8.82 -0.54 19.77
C ASP A 137 8.07 -1.79 20.30
N GLN A 138 7.08 -2.27 19.54
CA GLN A 138 6.21 -3.40 19.88
C GLN A 138 6.84 -4.72 19.40
N HIS A 139 7.11 -5.61 20.35
CA HIS A 139 7.78 -6.89 20.10
C HIS A 139 6.77 -7.97 19.68
N TYR A 140 6.63 -8.21 18.37
CA TYR A 140 5.70 -9.22 17.81
C TYR A 140 6.29 -10.64 17.74
N GLY A 141 7.23 -10.97 18.64
CA GLY A 141 7.82 -12.30 18.74
C GLY A 141 8.48 -12.79 17.44
N GLY A 142 8.13 -13.98 16.95
CA GLY A 142 8.76 -14.60 15.77
C GLY A 142 8.57 -13.85 14.44
N TRP A 143 7.67 -12.86 14.38
CA TRP A 143 7.44 -12.02 13.20
C TRP A 143 8.37 -10.82 13.12
N ASP A 144 9.20 -10.56 14.15
CA ASP A 144 10.15 -9.44 14.15
C ASP A 144 11.13 -9.44 12.97
N ARG A 145 11.39 -10.62 12.39
CA ARG A 145 12.28 -10.78 11.24
C ARG A 145 11.63 -10.38 9.90
N ALA A 146 10.29 -10.36 9.84
CA ALA A 146 9.55 -9.91 8.66
C ALA A 146 9.23 -8.42 8.70
N ILE A 147 9.34 -7.77 9.87
CA ILE A 147 9.10 -6.34 10.04
C ILE A 147 10.37 -5.57 9.61
N VAL A 148 10.31 -4.95 8.43
CA VAL A 148 11.35 -4.07 7.83
C VAL A 148 10.83 -2.64 7.68
#